data_AF-A0A8C6H1E0-F1
#
_entry.id   AF-A0A8C6H1E0-F1
#
_cell.length_a   1.000
_cell.length_b   1.000
_cell.length_c   1.000
_cell.angle_alpha   90.00
_cell.angle_beta   90.00
_cell.angle_gamma   90.00
#
_symmetry.space_group_name_H-M   'P 1'
#
loop_
_entity.id
_entity.type
_entity.pdbx_description
1 polymer ?
#
loop_
_entity_poly.entity_id
_entity_poly.type
_entity_poly.pdbx_seq_one_letter_code
_entity_poly.pdbx_strand_id
1 'polypeptide(L)'
;MKVKVIPVLEDNYMYLIIEEHTREAVAVDVAVAERLLEIAGREGVSLTAVLSTHHHWDHTRGNAELAHMLPGLAVMGADERICALTRRLEHGEGLQFGAIHVRCLLTPGHTSGHMSYFLWEDECPDSPALFSGDALSVAGCGWHLEDTAQQMYQSLAKTLGTLPPETKVFCGHEHTLSNLEFAQKVEPCNEHVQAKLSWAQERDDEDIPTVPSTLGEELMYNPFLRVTQLQPRRLSSHCL
;
A
#
# COMPACT_ATOMS: atom_id res chain seq x y z
N MET A 1 9.58 10.02 -10.50
CA MET A 1 9.78 8.76 -9.74
C MET A 1 9.18 7.62 -10.53
N LYS A 2 9.84 6.46 -10.56
CA LYS A 2 9.30 5.27 -11.24
C LYS A 2 9.04 4.16 -10.24
N VAL A 3 7.80 3.67 -10.17
CA VAL A 3 7.43 2.55 -9.29
C VAL A 3 7.36 1.26 -10.09
N LYS A 4 8.03 0.22 -9.60
CA LYS A 4 7.90 -1.15 -10.09
C LYS A 4 7.11 -1.97 -9.10
N VAL A 5 6.02 -2.56 -9.57
CA VAL A 5 5.23 -3.55 -8.84
C VAL A 5 5.90 -4.91 -9.01
N ILE A 6 6.17 -5.61 -7.91
CA ILE A 6 6.86 -6.89 -7.90
C ILE A 6 5.96 -7.90 -7.18
N PRO A 7 5.15 -8.69 -7.91
CA PRO A 7 4.40 -9.80 -7.33
C PRO A 7 5.35 -10.84 -6.74
N VAL A 8 5.07 -11.27 -5.52
CA VAL A 8 5.83 -12.29 -4.79
C VAL A 8 4.88 -13.13 -3.94
N LEU A 9 5.37 -14.27 -3.44
CA LEU A 9 4.56 -15.19 -2.63
C LEU A 9 3.33 -15.66 -3.41
N GLU A 10 2.18 -15.72 -2.74
CA GLU A 10 0.90 -16.09 -3.34
C GLU A 10 0.20 -14.84 -3.90
N ASP A 11 0.13 -13.76 -3.11
CA ASP A 11 -0.62 -12.56 -3.47
C ASP A 11 0.03 -11.24 -3.01
N ASN A 12 1.24 -11.27 -2.45
CA ASN A 12 1.90 -10.06 -1.94
C ASN A 12 2.54 -9.21 -3.06
N TYR A 13 2.60 -7.91 -2.83
CA TYR A 13 3.40 -6.98 -3.61
C TYR A 13 4.58 -6.43 -2.82
N MET A 14 5.77 -6.48 -3.42
CA MET A 14 6.86 -5.57 -3.07
C MET A 14 6.89 -4.43 -4.09
N TYR A 15 7.44 -3.30 -3.68
CA TYR A 15 7.61 -2.16 -4.58
C TYR A 15 9.05 -1.70 -4.62
N LEU A 16 9.57 -1.45 -5.82
CA LEU A 16 10.86 -0.79 -6.02
C LEU A 16 10.59 0.61 -6.59
N ILE A 17 10.89 1.63 -5.80
CA ILE A 17 10.76 3.04 -6.14
C ILE A 17 12.11 3.53 -6.61
N ILE A 18 12.20 3.95 -7.86
CA ILE A 18 13.42 4.40 -8.51
C ILE A 18 13.42 5.91 -8.61
N GLU A 19 14.47 6.53 -8.07
CA GLU A 19 14.82 7.92 -8.33
C GLU A 19 15.59 7.95 -9.66
N GLU A 20 15.00 8.61 -10.66
CA GLU A 20 15.44 8.43 -12.05
C GLU A 20 16.75 9.15 -12.37
N HIS A 21 17.11 10.19 -11.63
CA HIS A 21 18.30 11.00 -11.87
C HIS A 21 19.58 10.40 -11.27
N THR A 22 19.51 9.99 -10.02
CA THR A 22 20.59 9.40 -9.22
C THR A 22 20.74 7.90 -9.46
N ARG A 23 19.69 7.23 -9.96
CA ARG A 23 19.59 5.76 -10.06
C ARG A 23 19.69 5.06 -8.71
N GLU A 24 19.42 5.78 -7.62
CA GLU A 24 19.14 5.19 -6.33
C GLU A 24 17.71 4.66 -6.28
N ALA A 25 17.47 3.69 -5.41
CA ALA A 25 16.15 3.11 -5.23
C ALA A 25 15.85 2.82 -3.76
N VAL A 26 14.57 2.91 -3.44
CA VAL A 26 13.99 2.53 -2.15
C VAL A 26 13.01 1.40 -2.40
N ALA A 27 13.03 0.37 -1.56
CA ALA A 27 12.04 -0.70 -1.62
C ALA A 27 10.99 -0.55 -0.52
N VAL A 28 9.76 -0.97 -0.79
CA VAL A 28 8.71 -1.13 0.22
C VAL A 28 8.37 -2.60 0.36
N ASP A 29 8.29 -3.06 1.62
CA ASP A 29 7.90 -4.41 2.05
C ASP A 29 8.63 -5.55 1.32
N VAL A 30 9.87 -5.81 1.73
CA VAL A 30 10.68 -6.84 1.07
C VAL A 30 10.44 -8.22 1.66
N ALA A 31 9.60 -8.99 0.96
CA ALA A 31 9.37 -10.41 1.23
C ALA A 31 10.45 -11.32 0.61
N VAL A 32 10.95 -11.01 -0.59
CA VAL A 32 11.87 -11.89 -1.34
C VAL A 32 13.06 -11.07 -1.80
N ALA A 33 14.14 -11.11 -1.02
CA ALA A 33 15.34 -10.31 -1.25
C ALA A 33 15.97 -10.57 -2.63
N GLU A 34 16.17 -11.84 -2.99
CA GLU A 34 16.75 -12.23 -4.28
C GLU A 34 15.97 -11.64 -5.48
N ARG A 35 14.64 -11.74 -5.45
CA ARG A 35 13.77 -11.23 -6.50
C ARG A 35 13.85 -9.71 -6.63
N LEU A 36 13.90 -9.00 -5.51
CA LEU A 36 14.11 -7.55 -5.50
C LEU A 36 15.45 -7.18 -6.13
N LEU A 37 16.54 -7.85 -5.73
CA LEU A 37 17.88 -7.57 -6.24
C LEU A 37 18.04 -7.93 -7.73
N GLU A 38 17.40 -9.00 -8.19
CA GLU A 38 17.32 -9.36 -9.62
C GLU A 38 16.71 -8.21 -10.43
N ILE A 39 15.59 -7.66 -9.97
CA ILE A 39 14.88 -6.56 -10.65
C ILE A 39 15.67 -5.26 -10.55
N ALA A 40 16.24 -4.94 -9.39
CA ALA A 40 17.10 -3.77 -9.21
C ALA A 40 18.33 -3.83 -10.14
N GLY A 41 18.95 -5.01 -10.28
CA GLY A 41 20.07 -5.24 -11.20
C GLY A 41 19.67 -5.06 -12.66
N ARG A 42 18.50 -5.58 -13.08
CA ARG A 42 17.97 -5.39 -14.44
C ARG A 42 17.65 -3.94 -14.77
N GLU A 43 17.12 -3.19 -13.79
CA GLU A 43 16.88 -1.76 -13.96
C GLU A 43 18.18 -0.94 -13.81
N GLY A 44 19.29 -1.53 -13.35
CA GLY A 44 20.55 -0.83 -13.17
C GLY A 44 20.45 0.28 -12.10
N VAL A 45 19.86 -0.05 -10.95
CA VAL A 45 19.68 0.88 -9.82
C VAL A 45 20.33 0.34 -8.55
N SER A 46 20.71 1.23 -7.65
CA SER A 46 21.32 0.89 -6.35
C SER A 46 20.29 1.03 -5.24
N LEU A 47 19.99 -0.06 -4.53
CA LEU A 47 19.08 -0.04 -3.38
C LEU A 47 19.76 0.61 -2.18
N THR A 48 19.17 1.68 -1.64
CA THR A 48 19.73 2.45 -0.51
C THR A 48 18.91 2.33 0.77
N ALA A 49 17.60 2.08 0.66
CA ALA A 49 16.73 1.92 1.81
C ALA A 49 15.58 0.93 1.56
N VAL A 50 15.07 0.38 2.66
CA VAL A 50 13.81 -0.36 2.76
C VAL A 50 12.88 0.37 3.70
N LEU A 51 11.66 0.58 3.27
CA LEU A 51 10.55 1.10 4.06
C LEU A 51 9.60 -0.07 4.35
N SER A 52 9.51 -0.49 5.61
CA SER A 52 8.63 -1.59 6.03
C SER A 52 7.36 -1.03 6.66
N THR A 53 6.22 -1.33 6.04
CA THR A 53 4.90 -0.84 6.47
C THR A 53 4.53 -1.40 7.83
N HIS A 54 4.79 -2.68 8.08
CA HIS A 54 4.54 -3.32 9.38
C HIS A 54 5.39 -4.56 9.58
N HIS A 55 5.26 -5.20 10.74
CA HIS A 55 6.16 -6.27 11.20
C HIS A 55 5.80 -7.68 10.72
N HIS A 56 4.68 -7.87 9.99
CA HIS A 56 4.32 -9.22 9.55
C HIS A 56 5.39 -9.79 8.63
N TRP A 57 5.52 -11.11 8.70
CA TRP A 57 6.63 -11.84 8.11
C TRP A 57 6.65 -11.74 6.59
N ASP A 58 5.49 -11.83 5.96
CA ASP A 58 5.31 -11.71 4.51
C ASP A 58 5.68 -10.32 3.96
N HIS A 59 5.80 -9.28 4.81
CA HIS A 59 6.29 -7.95 4.41
C HIS A 59 7.77 -7.72 4.73
N THR A 60 8.35 -8.47 5.67
CA THR A 60 9.66 -8.12 6.27
C THR A 60 10.69 -9.24 6.26
N ARG A 61 10.32 -10.47 5.89
CA ARG A 61 11.22 -11.63 5.97
C ARG A 61 12.50 -11.48 5.14
N GLY A 62 12.49 -10.68 4.08
CA GLY A 62 13.65 -10.41 3.24
C GLY A 62 14.62 -9.38 3.83
N ASN A 63 14.23 -8.65 4.88
CA ASN A 63 15.03 -7.55 5.42
C ASN A 63 16.39 -8.02 5.97
N ALA A 64 16.41 -9.13 6.71
CA ALA A 64 17.65 -9.64 7.30
C ALA A 64 18.65 -10.11 6.23
N GLU A 65 18.14 -10.75 5.18
CA GLU A 65 18.95 -11.21 4.04
C GLU A 65 19.52 -10.02 3.28
N LEU A 66 18.70 -9.00 2.99
CA LEU A 66 19.15 -7.76 2.37
C LEU A 66 20.20 -7.04 3.20
N ALA A 67 19.99 -6.88 4.51
CA ALA A 67 20.93 -6.23 5.40
C ALA A 67 22.29 -6.96 5.46
N HIS A 68 22.29 -8.28 5.28
CA HIS A 68 23.52 -9.06 5.16
C HIS A 68 24.22 -8.85 3.80
N MET A 69 23.47 -8.85 2.70
CA MET A 69 24.01 -8.68 1.35
C MET A 69 24.46 -7.25 1.04
N LEU A 70 23.83 -6.26 1.66
CA LEU A 70 24.04 -4.83 1.41
C LEU A 70 24.41 -4.10 2.71
N PRO A 71 25.68 -4.15 3.14
CA PRO A 71 26.13 -3.42 4.32
C PRO A 71 25.84 -1.91 4.18
N GLY A 72 25.16 -1.34 5.18
CA GLY A 72 24.76 0.07 5.18
C GLY A 72 23.36 0.34 4.63
N LEU A 73 22.64 -0.69 4.16
CA LEU A 73 21.22 -0.57 3.81
C LEU A 73 20.42 -0.10 5.03
N ALA A 74 19.65 0.96 4.86
CA ALA A 74 18.76 1.45 5.90
C ALA A 74 17.42 0.70 5.85
N VAL A 75 17.07 -0.01 6.91
CA VAL A 75 15.75 -0.62 7.09
C VAL A 75 14.96 0.25 8.06
N MET A 76 13.89 0.87 7.58
CA MET A 76 13.11 1.85 8.32
C MET A 76 11.65 1.43 8.46
N GLY A 77 11.04 1.78 9.59
CA GLY A 77 9.66 1.43 9.94
C GLY A 77 9.31 1.95 11.33
N ALA A 78 8.05 1.79 11.76
CA ALA A 78 7.61 2.35 13.05
C ALA A 78 7.70 1.38 14.23
N ASP A 79 7.88 0.08 13.94
CA ASP A 79 7.72 -1.02 14.89
C ASP A 79 9.06 -1.74 15.13
N GLU A 80 9.47 -1.84 16.39
CA GLU A 80 10.69 -2.55 16.82
C GLU A 80 10.65 -4.06 16.49
N ARG A 81 9.47 -4.62 16.21
CA ARG A 81 9.31 -6.01 15.77
C ARG A 81 9.78 -6.23 14.32
N ILE A 82 9.98 -5.17 13.53
CA ILE A 82 10.47 -5.26 12.16
C ILE A 82 11.88 -5.86 12.16
N CYS A 83 12.05 -6.95 11.43
CA CYS A 83 13.34 -7.62 11.33
C CYS A 83 14.39 -6.71 10.67
N ALA A 84 15.60 -6.70 11.23
CA ALA A 84 16.74 -5.89 10.79
C ALA A 84 16.50 -4.36 10.77
N LEU A 85 15.52 -3.85 11.53
CA LEU A 85 15.26 -2.42 11.66
C LEU A 85 16.54 -1.67 12.09
N THR A 86 16.95 -0.70 11.29
CA THR A 86 18.10 0.18 11.59
C THR A 86 17.65 1.55 12.07
N ARG A 87 16.43 1.98 11.74
CA ARG A 87 15.91 3.30 12.09
C ARG A 87 14.40 3.28 12.30
N ARG A 88 13.98 3.53 13.54
CA ARG A 88 12.58 3.74 13.87
C ARG A 88 12.10 5.11 13.39
N LEU A 89 10.93 5.15 12.79
CA LEU A 89 10.27 6.35 12.23
C LEU A 89 9.09 6.79 13.09
N GLU A 90 8.78 8.08 13.04
CA GLU A 90 7.64 8.69 13.74
C GLU A 90 6.54 9.16 12.78
N HIS A 91 5.34 9.38 13.31
CA HIS A 91 4.22 9.92 12.55
C HIS A 91 4.54 11.34 12.06
N GLY A 92 4.27 11.62 10.78
CA GLY A 92 4.49 12.92 10.14
C GLY A 92 5.95 13.17 9.75
N GLU A 93 6.87 12.25 10.06
CA GLU A 93 8.28 12.41 9.75
C GLU A 93 8.51 12.47 8.23
N GLY A 94 9.33 13.44 7.81
CA GLY A 94 9.74 13.62 6.42
C GLY A 94 11.06 12.92 6.13
N LEU A 95 11.11 12.13 5.05
CA LEU A 95 12.35 11.59 4.47
C LEU A 95 12.53 12.15 3.05
N GLN A 96 13.75 12.02 2.53
CA GLN A 96 14.06 12.43 1.17
C GLN A 96 15.06 11.46 0.54
N PHE A 97 14.79 11.04 -0.69
CA PHE A 97 15.64 10.19 -1.51
C PHE A 97 15.80 10.86 -2.89
N GLY A 98 16.90 11.60 -3.07
CA GLY A 98 17.07 12.48 -4.23
C GLY A 98 15.92 13.49 -4.34
N ALA A 99 15.20 13.49 -5.46
CA ALA A 99 14.03 14.36 -5.66
C ALA A 99 12.74 13.86 -4.99
N ILE A 100 12.73 12.61 -4.49
CA ILE A 100 11.53 11.97 -3.93
C ILE A 100 11.40 12.36 -2.46
N HIS A 101 10.31 13.05 -2.15
CA HIS A 101 9.89 13.33 -0.78
C HIS A 101 9.03 12.19 -0.26
N VAL A 102 9.18 11.87 1.03
CA VAL A 102 8.36 10.86 1.72
C VAL A 102 7.81 11.47 2.99
N ARG A 103 6.51 11.30 3.24
CA ARG A 103 5.87 11.55 4.53
C ARG A 103 5.44 10.22 5.14
N CYS A 104 5.95 9.94 6.33
CA CYS A 104 5.65 8.74 7.09
C CYS A 104 4.33 8.95 7.86
N LEU A 105 3.33 8.11 7.61
CA LEU A 105 2.00 8.22 8.19
C LEU A 105 1.72 6.98 9.05
N LEU A 106 1.81 7.12 10.37
CA LEU A 106 1.39 6.05 11.26
C LEU A 106 -0.11 5.77 11.06
N THR A 107 -0.45 4.51 10.80
CA THR A 107 -1.79 4.04 10.43
C THR A 107 -2.19 2.81 11.25
N PRO A 108 -2.27 2.92 12.59
CA PRO A 108 -2.60 1.78 13.46
C PRO A 108 -3.97 1.20 13.14
N GLY A 109 -4.11 -0.11 13.32
CA GLY A 109 -5.30 -0.86 12.94
C GLY A 109 -4.95 -2.33 12.73
N HIS A 110 -4.44 -2.65 11.53
CA HIS A 110 -3.97 -4.01 11.21
C HIS A 110 -2.88 -4.46 12.18
N THR A 111 -1.86 -3.62 12.35
CA THR A 111 -0.91 -3.75 13.46
C THR A 111 -0.77 -2.42 14.20
N SER A 112 -0.32 -2.47 15.45
CA SER A 112 -0.17 -1.25 16.26
C SER A 112 0.95 -0.33 15.79
N GLY A 113 1.94 -0.88 15.08
CA GLY A 113 3.06 -0.17 14.50
C GLY A 113 2.96 0.00 12.97
N HIS A 114 1.77 -0.13 12.39
CA HIS A 114 1.60 0.01 10.95
C HIS A 114 1.89 1.45 10.49
N MET A 115 2.63 1.59 9.39
CA MET A 115 3.05 2.82 8.76
C MET A 115 2.73 2.78 7.26
N SER A 116 2.14 3.85 6.75
CA SER A 116 1.98 4.08 5.32
C SER A 116 2.93 5.18 4.87
N TYR A 117 3.38 5.13 3.62
CA TYR A 117 4.35 6.09 3.07
C TYR A 117 3.73 6.87 1.92
N PHE A 118 3.60 8.18 2.09
CA PHE A 118 3.13 9.09 1.05
C PHE A 118 4.30 9.77 0.35
N LEU A 119 4.47 9.54 -0.95
CA LEU A 119 5.61 9.97 -1.75
C LEU A 119 5.18 10.92 -2.86
N TRP A 120 5.99 11.94 -3.11
CA TRP A 120 5.81 12.87 -4.22
C TRP A 120 7.16 13.46 -4.66
N GLU A 121 7.17 14.12 -5.81
CA GLU A 121 8.28 14.95 -6.29
C GLU A 121 7.75 16.35 -6.55
N ASP A 122 8.53 17.37 -6.17
CA ASP A 122 8.17 18.75 -6.45
C ASP A 122 8.26 19.01 -7.97
N GLU A 123 7.32 19.81 -8.49
CA GLU A 123 7.23 20.19 -9.92
C GLU A 123 7.11 19.00 -10.90
N CYS A 124 6.73 17.81 -10.41
CA CYS A 124 6.49 16.62 -11.22
C CYS A 124 5.01 16.55 -11.66
N PRO A 125 4.72 16.28 -12.95
CA PRO A 125 3.34 16.14 -13.42
C PRO A 125 2.68 14.82 -12.99
N ASP A 126 3.47 13.83 -12.55
CA ASP A 126 2.94 12.56 -12.07
C ASP A 126 2.27 12.72 -10.70
N SER A 127 1.14 12.04 -10.53
CA SER A 127 0.43 12.02 -9.26
C SER A 127 1.27 11.39 -8.14
N PRO A 128 1.12 11.86 -6.88
CA PRO A 128 1.73 11.25 -5.71
C PRO A 128 1.41 9.75 -5.57
N ALA A 129 2.22 9.04 -4.79
CA ALA A 129 2.04 7.62 -4.51
C ALA A 129 1.86 7.39 -3.00
N LEU A 130 0.96 6.49 -2.63
CA LEU A 130 0.75 6.02 -1.27
C LEU A 130 1.04 4.52 -1.23
N PHE A 131 2.04 4.13 -0.44
CA PHE A 131 2.26 2.72 -0.09
C PHE A 131 1.56 2.45 1.22
N SER A 132 0.44 1.72 1.14
CA SER A 132 -0.50 1.58 2.25
C SER A 132 -0.32 0.29 3.04
N GLY A 133 0.55 -0.63 2.59
CA GLY A 133 0.67 -1.96 3.20
C GLY A 133 -0.70 -2.61 3.35
N ASP A 134 -1.00 -3.06 4.55
CA ASP A 134 -2.26 -3.73 4.87
C ASP A 134 -3.26 -2.80 5.56
N ALA A 135 -2.99 -1.50 5.65
CA ALA A 135 -3.98 -0.55 6.15
C ALA A 135 -5.13 -0.42 5.13
N LEU A 136 -4.81 0.04 3.91
CA LEU A 136 -5.75 0.24 2.82
C LEU A 136 -5.39 -0.67 1.65
N SER A 137 -6.38 -1.42 1.15
CA SER A 137 -6.26 -2.24 -0.07
C SER A 137 -7.23 -1.73 -1.12
N VAL A 138 -7.03 -2.12 -2.39
CA VAL A 138 -8.01 -1.80 -3.43
C VAL A 138 -9.36 -2.40 -3.04
N ALA A 139 -10.36 -1.53 -2.87
CA ALA A 139 -11.71 -1.84 -2.41
C ALA A 139 -11.83 -2.48 -1.01
N GLY A 140 -10.75 -2.50 -0.22
CA GLY A 140 -10.71 -3.17 1.08
C GLY A 140 -9.85 -2.46 2.13
N CYS A 141 -9.65 -3.13 3.27
CA CYS A 141 -8.70 -2.76 4.31
C CYS A 141 -8.21 -4.03 5.03
N GLY A 142 -7.13 -3.91 5.81
CA GLY A 142 -6.64 -5.01 6.64
C GLY A 142 -7.70 -5.55 7.59
N TRP A 143 -7.87 -6.86 7.62
CA TRP A 143 -8.92 -7.52 8.39
C TRP A 143 -8.46 -8.05 9.75
N HIS A 144 -7.18 -8.40 9.88
CA HIS A 144 -6.59 -8.83 11.14
C HIS A 144 -6.19 -7.61 11.95
N LEU A 145 -6.96 -7.25 12.96
CA LEU A 145 -6.68 -6.07 13.76
C LEU A 145 -5.96 -6.44 15.06
N GLU A 146 -4.75 -5.90 15.27
CA GLU A 146 -4.16 -5.80 16.62
C GLU A 146 -4.83 -4.69 17.45
N ASP A 147 -5.46 -3.71 16.77
CA ASP A 147 -6.07 -2.52 17.36
C ASP A 147 -7.61 -2.49 17.16
N THR A 148 -8.25 -1.37 17.51
CA THR A 148 -9.70 -1.20 17.39
C THR A 148 -10.13 -0.82 15.97
N ALA A 149 -11.38 -1.18 15.60
CA ALA A 149 -12.02 -0.69 14.39
C ALA A 149 -12.09 0.86 14.32
N GLN A 150 -12.13 1.53 15.48
CA GLN A 150 -12.07 2.99 15.55
C GLN A 150 -10.71 3.54 15.12
N GLN A 151 -9.61 2.90 15.52
CA GLN A 151 -8.26 3.27 15.05
C GLN A 151 -8.11 3.00 13.56
N MET A 152 -8.58 1.84 13.05
CA MET A 152 -8.59 1.57 11.61
C MET A 152 -9.38 2.65 10.85
N TYR A 153 -10.57 3.02 11.33
CA TYR A 153 -11.35 4.11 10.72
C TYR A 153 -10.61 5.45 10.74
N GLN A 154 -9.91 5.79 11.83
CA GLN A 154 -9.10 7.02 11.89
C GLN A 154 -7.97 6.98 10.87
N SER A 155 -7.22 5.88 10.80
CA SER A 155 -6.14 5.66 9.83
C SER A 155 -6.66 5.81 8.39
N LEU A 156 -7.75 5.12 8.06
CA LEU A 156 -8.32 5.15 6.72
C LEU A 156 -8.94 6.49 6.36
N ALA A 157 -9.93 6.97 7.13
CA ALA A 157 -10.75 8.10 6.73
C ALA A 157 -10.18 9.47 7.14
N LYS A 158 -9.33 9.54 8.16
CA LYS A 158 -8.81 10.81 8.70
C LYS A 158 -7.33 11.04 8.39
N THR A 159 -6.57 9.99 8.09
CA THR A 159 -5.16 10.10 7.70
C THR A 159 -4.98 9.88 6.21
N LEU A 160 -5.38 8.72 5.69
CA LEU A 160 -5.14 8.37 4.29
C LEU A 160 -6.15 9.03 3.34
N GLY A 161 -7.45 8.96 3.65
CA GLY A 161 -8.54 9.50 2.83
C GLY A 161 -8.59 11.02 2.73
N THR A 162 -7.72 11.73 3.45
CA THR A 162 -7.55 13.19 3.36
C THR A 162 -6.40 13.63 2.44
N LEU A 163 -5.63 12.68 1.92
CA LEU A 163 -4.60 12.94 0.91
C LEU A 163 -5.25 13.32 -0.44
N PRO A 164 -4.50 13.91 -1.40
CA PRO A 164 -5.06 14.30 -2.69
C PRO A 164 -5.73 13.13 -3.42
N PRO A 165 -6.90 13.32 -4.04
CA PRO A 165 -7.66 12.22 -4.66
C PRO A 165 -6.92 11.53 -5.82
N GLU A 166 -6.03 12.23 -6.51
CA GLU A 166 -5.20 11.68 -7.58
C GLU A 166 -4.08 10.75 -7.08
N THR A 167 -3.84 10.69 -5.76
CA THR A 167 -2.80 9.83 -5.17
C THR A 167 -3.01 8.38 -5.55
N LYS A 168 -2.01 7.79 -6.19
CA LYS A 168 -1.97 6.37 -6.56
C LYS A 168 -1.81 5.50 -5.30
N VAL A 169 -2.59 4.45 -5.15
CA VAL A 169 -2.56 3.55 -3.98
C VAL A 169 -1.89 2.23 -4.35
N PHE A 170 -0.84 1.88 -3.61
CA PHE A 170 -0.05 0.65 -3.75
C PHE A 170 -0.14 -0.14 -2.43
N CYS A 171 -0.99 -1.18 -2.41
CA CYS A 171 -1.31 -1.97 -1.21
C CYS A 171 -0.54 -3.30 -1.11
N GLY A 172 -0.55 -3.91 0.06
CA GLY A 172 0.25 -5.10 0.36
C GLY A 172 -0.08 -6.35 -0.46
N HIS A 173 -1.34 -6.52 -0.87
CA HIS A 173 -1.84 -7.75 -1.47
C HIS A 173 -2.78 -7.55 -2.66
N GLU A 174 -2.85 -8.57 -3.52
CA GLU A 174 -3.84 -8.74 -4.60
C GLU A 174 -5.13 -9.38 -4.09
N HIS A 175 -5.92 -8.61 -3.33
CA HIS A 175 -7.23 -9.03 -2.81
C HIS A 175 -8.41 -8.34 -3.52
N THR A 176 -8.17 -7.70 -4.65
CA THR A 176 -9.13 -6.77 -5.25
C THR A 176 -10.46 -7.42 -5.61
N LEU A 177 -10.45 -8.62 -6.17
CA LEU A 177 -11.68 -9.35 -6.53
C LEU A 177 -12.53 -9.66 -5.31
N SER A 178 -11.96 -10.29 -4.28
CA SER A 178 -12.69 -10.66 -3.07
C SER A 178 -13.19 -9.44 -2.29
N ASN A 179 -12.41 -8.35 -2.29
CA ASN A 179 -12.81 -7.07 -1.73
C ASN A 179 -14.01 -6.47 -2.47
N LEU A 180 -14.01 -6.50 -3.81
CA LEU A 180 -15.10 -5.97 -4.62
C LEU A 180 -16.36 -6.84 -4.55
N GLU A 181 -16.23 -8.16 -4.44
CA GLU A 181 -17.37 -9.06 -4.15
C GLU A 181 -18.03 -8.73 -2.81
N PHE A 182 -17.21 -8.44 -1.78
CA PHE A 182 -17.73 -7.97 -0.50
C PHE A 182 -18.37 -6.59 -0.65
N ALA A 183 -17.73 -5.63 -1.31
CA ALA A 183 -18.27 -4.30 -1.56
C ALA A 183 -19.62 -4.37 -2.30
N GLN A 184 -19.78 -5.29 -3.25
CA GLN A 184 -21.03 -5.50 -3.98
C GLN A 184 -22.14 -6.03 -3.06
N LYS A 185 -21.81 -6.85 -2.06
CA LYS A 185 -22.78 -7.27 -1.03
C LYS A 185 -23.15 -6.13 -0.08
N VAL A 186 -22.24 -5.18 0.14
CA VAL A 186 -22.48 -4.01 1.01
C VAL A 186 -23.34 -2.95 0.31
N GLU A 187 -23.01 -2.62 -0.94
CA GLU A 187 -23.71 -1.63 -1.78
C GLU A 187 -24.12 -2.24 -3.15
N PRO A 188 -25.17 -3.09 -3.23
CA PRO A 188 -25.51 -3.83 -4.45
C PRO A 188 -25.81 -2.97 -5.67
N CYS A 189 -26.32 -1.77 -5.44
CA CYS A 189 -26.77 -0.86 -6.49
C CYS A 189 -25.71 0.27 -6.73
N ASN A 190 -24.46 0.11 -6.25
CA ASN A 190 -23.33 1.00 -6.56
C ASN A 190 -22.65 0.60 -7.88
N GLU A 191 -22.88 1.38 -8.93
CA GLU A 191 -22.35 1.13 -10.28
C GLU A 191 -20.82 1.18 -10.35
N HIS A 192 -20.15 1.94 -9.47
CA HIS A 192 -18.69 1.99 -9.42
C HIS A 192 -18.08 0.67 -8.93
N VAL A 193 -18.73 0.00 -7.98
CA VAL A 193 -18.31 -1.33 -7.52
C VAL A 193 -18.45 -2.34 -8.65
N GLN A 194 -19.59 -2.33 -9.36
CA GLN A 194 -19.85 -3.24 -10.47
C GLN A 194 -18.84 -3.05 -11.61
N ALA A 195 -18.60 -1.80 -12.01
CA ALA A 195 -17.63 -1.48 -13.06
C ALA A 195 -16.20 -1.88 -12.67
N LYS A 196 -15.79 -1.61 -11.42
CA LYS A 196 -14.45 -1.97 -10.93
C LYS A 196 -14.28 -3.48 -10.80
N LEU A 197 -15.34 -4.21 -10.43
CA LEU A 197 -15.33 -5.69 -10.35
C LEU A 197 -15.13 -6.31 -11.73
N SER A 198 -15.87 -5.85 -12.75
CA SER A 198 -15.65 -6.31 -14.13
C SER A 198 -14.23 -6.02 -14.62
N TRP A 199 -13.73 -4.81 -14.36
CA TRP A 199 -12.35 -4.44 -14.69
C TRP A 199 -11.31 -5.31 -13.97
N ALA A 200 -11.55 -5.64 -12.69
CA ALA A 200 -10.64 -6.50 -11.93
C ALA A 200 -10.64 -7.93 -12.45
N GLN A 201 -11.79 -8.46 -12.88
CA GLN A 201 -11.89 -9.80 -13.47
C GLN A 201 -11.11 -9.89 -14.79
N GLU A 202 -11.23 -8.89 -15.67
CA GLU A 202 -10.47 -8.85 -16.91
C GLU A 202 -8.95 -8.85 -16.67
N ARG A 203 -8.49 -8.20 -15.59
CA ARG A 203 -7.06 -8.17 -15.24
C ARG A 203 -6.58 -9.47 -14.62
N ASP A 204 -7.39 -10.08 -13.76
CA ASP A 204 -7.12 -11.41 -13.19
C ASP A 204 -7.00 -12.46 -14.29
N ASP A 205 -7.91 -12.44 -15.27
CA ASP A 205 -7.87 -13.33 -16.44
C ASP A 205 -6.60 -13.15 -17.30
N GLU A 206 -5.96 -11.97 -17.25
CA GLU A 206 -4.73 -11.62 -17.97
C GLU A 206 -3.45 -11.68 -17.10
N ASP A 207 -3.53 -12.16 -15.84
CA ASP A 207 -2.44 -12.15 -14.85
C ASP A 207 -1.80 -10.76 -14.63
N ILE A 208 -2.61 -9.69 -14.68
CA ILE A 208 -2.15 -8.31 -14.52
C ILE A 208 -2.53 -7.77 -13.13
N PRO A 209 -1.57 -7.25 -12.34
CA PRO A 209 -1.86 -6.61 -11.06
C PRO A 209 -2.94 -5.53 -11.13
N THR A 210 -3.84 -5.48 -10.16
CA THR A 210 -4.89 -4.47 -10.03
C THR A 210 -4.41 -3.18 -9.36
N VAL A 211 -3.17 -3.16 -8.88
CA VAL A 211 -2.50 -1.95 -8.40
C VAL A 211 -1.80 -1.18 -9.54
N PRO A 212 -1.66 0.15 -9.42
CA PRO A 212 -2.30 0.99 -8.40
C PRO A 212 -3.76 1.32 -8.73
N SER A 213 -4.57 1.57 -7.70
CA SER A 213 -5.78 2.40 -7.80
C SER A 213 -5.45 3.86 -7.48
N THR A 214 -6.46 4.71 -7.30
CA THR A 214 -6.32 6.07 -6.76
C THR A 214 -7.22 6.30 -5.55
N LEU A 215 -6.86 7.20 -4.63
CA LEU A 215 -7.72 7.52 -3.49
C LEU A 215 -9.10 8.06 -3.90
N GLY A 216 -9.17 8.80 -5.00
CA GLY A 216 -10.41 9.27 -5.60
C GLY A 216 -11.30 8.11 -6.03
N GLU A 217 -10.73 7.07 -6.66
CA GLU A 217 -11.44 5.83 -6.98
C GLU A 217 -11.90 5.08 -5.73
N GLU A 218 -11.03 4.91 -4.73
CA GLU A 218 -11.37 4.18 -3.50
C GLU A 218 -12.58 4.81 -2.78
N LEU A 219 -12.71 6.14 -2.80
CA LEU A 219 -13.89 6.84 -2.25
C LEU A 219 -15.21 6.51 -2.96
N MET A 220 -15.16 5.93 -4.17
CA MET A 220 -16.33 5.56 -4.97
C MET A 220 -16.81 4.13 -4.74
N TYR A 221 -15.92 3.19 -4.39
CA TYR A 221 -16.28 1.76 -4.25
C TYR A 221 -15.80 1.08 -2.97
N ASN A 222 -14.86 1.65 -2.20
CA ASN A 222 -14.33 1.00 -1.00
C ASN A 222 -15.27 1.22 0.19
N PRO A 223 -15.94 0.17 0.71
CA PRO A 223 -16.93 0.33 1.77
C PRO A 223 -16.34 0.90 3.06
N PHE A 224 -15.04 0.70 3.30
CA PHE A 224 -14.34 1.16 4.51
C PHE A 224 -13.98 2.66 4.48
N LEU A 225 -13.86 3.26 3.28
CA LEU A 225 -13.76 4.72 3.13
C LEU A 225 -15.12 5.41 2.99
N ARG A 226 -16.17 4.63 2.74
CA ARG A 226 -17.53 5.13 2.48
C ARG A 226 -18.48 5.00 3.67
N VAL A 227 -17.98 4.68 4.86
CA VAL A 227 -18.80 4.39 6.06
C VAL A 227 -19.81 5.47 6.44
N THR A 228 -19.56 6.74 6.10
CA THR A 228 -20.51 7.85 6.35
C THR A 228 -21.60 7.99 5.27
N GLN A 229 -21.40 7.39 4.10
CA GLN A 229 -22.35 7.35 2.99
C GLN A 229 -23.26 6.12 3.06
N LEU A 230 -22.82 5.07 3.76
CA LEU A 230 -23.62 3.89 4.03
C LEU A 230 -24.79 4.28 4.93
N GLN A 231 -26.03 4.16 4.41
CA GLN A 231 -27.20 4.27 5.26
C GLN A 231 -27.23 3.08 6.24
N PRO A 232 -27.65 3.28 7.50
CA PRO A 232 -27.90 2.16 8.41
C PRO A 232 -28.88 1.22 7.73
N ARG A 233 -28.49 -0.05 7.51
CA ARG A 233 -29.35 -1.04 6.87
C ARG A 233 -30.71 -1.10 7.56
N ARG A 234 -31.73 -0.47 6.98
CA ARG A 234 -33.03 -1.15 6.85
C ARG A 234 -32.81 -2.14 5.72
N LEU A 235 -33.03 -3.43 5.99
CA LEU A 235 -33.17 -4.45 4.96
C LEU A 235 -34.35 -4.04 4.06
N SER A 236 -34.15 -3.12 3.12
CA SER A 236 -35.16 -2.75 2.13
C SER A 236 -35.01 -3.69 0.94
N SER A 237 -36.02 -4.53 0.79
CA SER A 237 -36.27 -5.54 -0.24
C SER A 237 -36.43 -4.97 -1.67
N HIS A 238 -35.65 -3.97 -2.07
CA HIS A 238 -35.87 -3.22 -3.32
C HIS A 238 -34.62 -3.08 -4.21
N CYS A 239 -33.90 -4.18 -4.40
CA CYS A 239 -33.16 -4.44 -5.65
C CYS A 239 -33.38 -5.95 -5.90
N LEU A 240 -34.51 -6.30 -6.53
CA LEU A 240 -34.84 -7.61 -7.13
C LEU A 240 -35.05 -7.37 -8.62
#